data_AF-A0A4Q2Z4J4-F1
#
_entry.id   AF-A0A4Q2Z4J4-F1
#
_cell.length_a   1.000
_cell.length_b   1.000
_cell.length_c   1.000
_cell.angle_alpha   90.00
_cell.angle_beta   90.00
_cell.angle_gamma   90.00
#
_symmetry.space_group_name_H-M   'P 1'
#
loop_
_entity.id
_entity.type
_entity.pdbx_description
1 polymer ?
#
loop_
_entity_poly.entity_id
_entity_poly.type
_entity_poly.pdbx_seq_one_letter_code
_entity_poly.pdbx_strand_id
1 'polypeptide(L)'
;LFLRGGAVDLDPPAPQEEFEGMYAQLDAMLEASGFFYPPDRVPTTKRTLRNLLTKPAWSTYEIRTMRGVLSALDGRKLRRRD
;
A
#
# COMPACT_ATOMS: atom_id res chain seq x y z
N LEU A 1 -5.22 21.33 32.34
CA LEU A 1 -4.09 21.51 31.38
C LEU A 1 -4.06 20.29 30.48
N PHE A 2 -4.03 20.52 29.16
CA PHE A 2 -4.27 19.54 28.09
C PHE A 2 -3.35 18.30 28.13
N LEU A 3 -3.93 17.16 27.73
CA LEU A 3 -3.28 15.88 27.47
C LEU A 3 -2.11 16.06 26.51
N ARG A 4 -0.88 15.91 26.99
CA ARG A 4 0.29 15.72 26.12
C ARG A 4 0.32 14.25 25.69
N GLY A 5 -0.56 13.88 24.76
CA GLY A 5 -0.34 12.69 23.94
C GLY A 5 1.01 12.87 23.25
N GLY A 6 1.93 11.94 23.47
CA GLY A 6 3.27 12.02 22.89
C GLY A 6 3.16 12.18 21.38
N ALA A 7 3.56 13.34 20.87
CA ALA A 7 3.76 13.50 19.43
C ALA A 7 4.90 12.54 19.08
N VAL A 8 4.57 11.45 18.41
CA VAL A 8 5.58 10.65 17.71
C VAL A 8 6.18 11.59 16.68
N ASP A 9 7.48 11.81 16.75
CA ASP A 9 8.19 12.58 15.72
C ASP A 9 8.07 11.78 14.42
N LEU A 10 7.24 12.28 13.50
CA LEU A 10 7.00 11.61 12.23
C LEU A 10 8.07 12.06 11.25
N ASP A 11 8.77 11.09 10.66
CA ASP A 11 9.64 11.35 9.53
C ASP A 11 8.87 12.11 8.43
N PRO A 12 9.55 12.99 7.66
CA PRO A 12 8.90 13.70 6.58
C PRO A 12 8.32 12.72 5.54
N PRO A 13 7.27 13.13 4.82
CA PRO A 13 6.71 12.32 3.74
C PRO A 13 7.78 11.98 2.70
N ALA A 14 7.74 10.74 2.23
CA ALA A 14 8.60 10.24 1.17
C ALA A 14 8.35 10.96 -0.16
N PRO A 15 9.32 10.92 -1.10
CA PRO A 15 9.08 11.30 -2.48
C PRO A 15 7.90 10.52 -3.08
N GLN A 16 7.07 11.19 -3.87
CA GLN A 16 5.87 10.59 -4.49
C GLN A 16 6.21 9.32 -5.31
N GLU A 17 7.36 9.31 -5.99
CA GLU A 17 7.82 8.16 -6.78
C GLU A 17 7.97 6.87 -5.94
N GLU A 18 8.37 6.97 -4.67
CA GLU A 18 8.49 5.81 -3.79
C GLU A 18 7.12 5.20 -3.49
N PHE A 19 6.12 6.06 -3.27
CA PHE A 19 4.73 5.64 -3.09
C PHE A 19 4.18 5.00 -4.36
N GLU A 20 4.44 5.60 -5.54
CA GLU A 20 3.99 5.03 -6.82
C GLU A 20 4.57 3.63 -7.05
N GLY A 21 5.84 3.41 -6.71
CA GLY A 21 6.47 2.10 -6.79
C GLY A 21 5.82 1.06 -5.88
N MET A 22 5.52 1.42 -4.62
CA MET A 22 4.80 0.54 -3.70
C MET A 22 3.37 0.26 -4.17
N TYR A 23 2.66 1.28 -4.64
CA TYR A 23 1.30 1.13 -5.15
C TYR A 23 1.26 0.21 -6.37
N ALA A 24 2.20 0.35 -7.31
CA ALA A 24 2.29 -0.52 -8.48
C ALA A 24 2.51 -1.99 -8.11
N GLN A 25 3.35 -2.27 -7.11
CA GLN A 25 3.53 -3.63 -6.58
C GLN A 25 2.21 -4.20 -6.04
N LEU A 26 1.51 -3.44 -5.20
CA LEU A 26 0.23 -3.86 -4.64
C LEU A 26 -0.83 -4.09 -5.74
N ASP A 27 -0.92 -3.18 -6.71
CA ASP A 27 -1.87 -3.26 -7.82
C ASP A 27 -1.67 -4.55 -8.63
N ALA A 28 -0.43 -4.89 -8.99
CA ALA A 28 -0.09 -6.13 -9.68
C ALA A 28 -0.47 -7.39 -8.87
N MET A 29 -0.19 -7.40 -7.56
CA MET A 29 -0.57 -8.51 -6.68
C MET A 29 -2.10 -8.69 -6.59
N LEU A 30 -2.84 -7.58 -6.55
CA LEU A 30 -4.30 -7.60 -6.49
C LEU A 30 -4.91 -8.06 -7.82
N GLU A 31 -4.37 -7.60 -8.95
CA GLU A 31 -4.72 -8.09 -10.28
C GLU A 31 -4.51 -9.60 -10.40
N ALA A 32 -3.32 -10.09 -10.07
CA ALA A 32 -2.99 -11.52 -10.12
C ALA A 32 -3.90 -12.37 -9.21
N SER A 33 -4.41 -11.80 -8.13
CA SER A 33 -5.34 -12.48 -7.22
C SER A 33 -6.80 -12.48 -7.67
N GLY A 34 -7.15 -11.74 -8.73
CA GLY A 34 -8.53 -11.58 -9.19
C GLY A 34 -9.38 -10.64 -8.32
N PHE A 35 -8.75 -9.77 -7.53
CA PHE A 35 -9.45 -8.87 -6.61
C PHE A 35 -10.34 -7.84 -7.33
N PHE A 36 -9.92 -7.39 -8.52
CA PHE A 36 -10.64 -6.37 -9.28
C PHE A 36 -11.75 -6.98 -10.15
N TYR A 37 -12.83 -7.42 -9.50
CA TYR A 37 -14.03 -7.94 -10.16
C TYR A 37 -15.31 -7.44 -9.45
N PRO A 38 -16.39 -7.10 -10.17
CA PRO A 38 -16.55 -7.13 -11.64
C PRO A 38 -15.79 -6.00 -12.38
N PRO A 39 -15.52 -6.14 -13.70
CA PRO A 39 -14.64 -5.24 -14.45
C PRO A 39 -15.08 -3.77 -14.49
N ASP A 40 -16.40 -3.52 -14.48
CA ASP A 40 -17.01 -2.20 -14.44
C ASP A 40 -16.64 -1.41 -13.17
N ARG A 41 -16.27 -2.10 -12.09
CA ARG A 41 -15.87 -1.48 -10.82
C ARG A 41 -14.38 -1.24 -10.69
N VAL A 42 -13.54 -1.80 -11.56
CA VAL A 42 -12.07 -1.70 -11.46
C VAL A 42 -11.60 -0.24 -11.29
N PRO A 43 -12.04 0.75 -12.10
CA PRO A 43 -11.54 2.12 -11.98
C PRO A 43 -11.88 2.75 -10.61
N THR A 44 -13.10 2.51 -10.13
CA THR A 44 -13.58 3.03 -8.83
C THR A 44 -12.86 2.38 -7.67
N THR A 45 -12.62 1.07 -7.72
CA THR A 45 -11.88 0.33 -6.69
C THR A 45 -10.43 0.80 -6.62
N LYS A 46 -9.73 0.92 -7.76
CA LYS A 46 -8.35 1.42 -7.81
C LYS A 46 -8.25 2.85 -7.26
N ARG A 47 -9.16 3.75 -7.66
CA ARG A 47 -9.22 5.12 -7.12
C ARG A 47 -9.42 5.13 -5.61
N THR A 48 -10.31 4.28 -5.10
CA THR A 48 -10.58 4.18 -3.66
C THR A 48 -9.35 3.72 -2.89
N LEU A 49 -8.68 2.66 -3.35
CA LEU A 49 -7.43 2.18 -2.75
C LEU A 49 -6.35 3.26 -2.74
N ARG A 50 -6.13 3.93 -3.88
CA ARG A 50 -5.16 5.03 -3.96
C ARG A 50 -5.48 6.15 -2.96
N ASN A 51 -6.73 6.58 -2.88
CA ASN A 51 -7.16 7.61 -1.93
C ASN A 51 -6.99 7.18 -0.47
N LEU A 52 -7.14 5.89 -0.15
CA LEU A 52 -6.92 5.38 1.20
C LEU A 52 -5.42 5.38 1.55
N LEU A 53 -4.60 4.96 0.61
CA LEU A 53 -3.17 4.77 0.82
C LEU A 53 -2.37 6.08 0.78
N THR A 54 -2.86 7.17 0.17
CA THR A 54 -2.16 8.47 0.18
C THR A 54 -2.41 9.31 1.44
N LYS A 55 -3.47 9.05 2.21
CA LYS A 55 -3.81 9.82 3.43
C LYS A 55 -2.72 9.85 4.51
N PRO A 56 -2.00 8.75 4.81
CA PRO A 56 -1.05 8.73 5.92
C PRO A 56 0.23 9.56 5.69
N ALA A 57 0.50 10.04 4.47
CA ALA A 57 1.72 10.79 4.12
C ALA A 57 3.01 10.05 4.54
N TRP A 58 3.13 8.80 4.08
CA TRP A 58 4.16 7.83 4.42
C TRP A 58 5.58 8.34 4.34
N SER A 59 6.43 7.93 5.29
CA SER A 59 7.87 8.13 5.20
C SER A 59 8.57 7.08 4.32
N THR A 60 9.79 7.36 3.87
CA THR A 60 10.59 6.42 3.08
C THR A 60 10.81 5.08 3.81
N TYR A 61 10.94 5.11 5.15
CA TYR A 61 11.09 3.90 5.96
C TYR A 61 9.82 3.05 5.96
N GLU A 62 8.65 3.69 6.12
CA GLU A 62 7.37 3.00 6.14
C GLU A 62 7.05 2.36 4.78
N ILE A 63 7.32 3.09 3.68
CA ILE A 63 7.16 2.55 2.32
C ILE A 63 8.06 1.32 2.12
N ARG A 64 9.34 1.40 2.50
CA ARG A 64 10.27 0.25 2.40
C ARG A 64 9.79 -0.95 3.21
N THR A 65 9.31 -0.71 4.42
CA THR A 65 8.75 -1.75 5.29
C THR A 65 7.56 -2.42 4.63
N MET A 66 6.62 -1.65 4.07
CA MET A 66 5.47 -2.22 3.38
C MET A 66 5.82 -2.97 2.12
N ARG A 67 6.76 -2.49 1.29
CA ARG A 67 7.24 -3.27 0.14
C ARG A 67 7.81 -4.62 0.56
N GLY A 68 8.52 -4.67 1.70
CA GLY A 68 8.98 -5.94 2.30
C GLY A 68 7.83 -6.87 2.68
N VAL A 69 6.78 -6.34 3.33
CA VAL A 69 5.56 -7.09 3.66
C VAL A 69 4.88 -7.62 2.40
N LEU A 70 4.71 -6.79 1.38
CA LEU A 70 4.09 -7.17 0.10
C LEU A 70 4.88 -8.29 -0.59
N SER A 71 6.20 -8.17 -0.67
CA SER A 71 7.07 -9.21 -1.25
C SER A 71 6.96 -10.54 -0.49
N ALA A 72 6.87 -10.51 0.85
CA ALA A 72 6.68 -11.73 1.64
C ALA A 72 5.30 -12.39 1.41
N LEU A 73 4.26 -11.59 1.14
CA LEU A 73 2.91 -12.09 0.88
C LEU A 73 2.76 -12.65 -0.54
N ASP A 74 3.39 -12.02 -1.53
CA ASP A 74 3.34 -12.43 -2.93
C ASP A 74 3.87 -13.87 -3.09
N GLY A 75 5.03 -14.18 -2.49
CA GLY A 75 5.63 -15.51 -2.50
C GLY A 75 4.80 -16.62 -1.83
N ARG A 76 3.85 -16.28 -0.94
CA ARG A 76 2.99 -17.29 -0.27
C ARG A 76 1.76 -17.69 -1.06
N LYS A 77 1.23 -16.84 -1.95
CA LYS A 77 0.04 -17.18 -2.75
C LYS A 77 0.37 -18.06 -3.97
N LEU A 78 1.56 -17.92 -4.57
CA LEU A 78 2.01 -18.79 -5.67
C LEU A 78 2.17 -20.25 -5.22
N ARG A 79 2.73 -20.47 -4.02
CA ARG A 79 3.04 -21.83 -3.51
C ARG A 79 1.83 -22.67 -3.05
N ARG A 80 0.60 -22.15 -3.18
CA ARG A 80 -0.64 -22.83 -2.75
C ARG A 80 -1.51 -23.27 -3.94
N ARG A 81 -1.04 -23.07 -5.17
CA ARG A 81 -1.69 -23.50 -6.42
C ARG A 81 -0.98 -24.68 -7.10
N ASP A 82 -0.15 -25.39 -6.34
CA ASP A 82 0.42 -26.70 -6.67
C ASP A 82 -0.18 -27.75 -5.72
#